data_AF-B8I144-F1
#
_entry.id   AF-B8I144-F1
#
_cell.length_a   1.000
_cell.length_b   1.000
_cell.length_c   1.000
_cell.angle_alpha   90.00
_cell.angle_beta   90.00
_cell.angle_gamma   90.00
#
_symmetry.space_group_name_H-M   'P 1'
#
loop_
_entity.id
_entity.type
_entity.pdbx_description
1 polymer ?
#
loop_
_entity_poly.entity_id
_entity_poly.type
_entity_poly.pdbx_seq_one_letter_code
_entity_poly.pdbx_strand_id
1 'polypeptide(L)'
;MKAACSKCGQPWNVSVHKKLNKPYVCPRCSKVKKMVLTAVGFIICCVAVPKLNRIVNVQRGYSAGGGEVLIPLLYLVVVGFIKTVLDYKKENAHQ
;
A
#
# COMPACT_ATOMS: atom_id res chain seq x y z
N MET A 1 24.32 9.17 12.99
CA MET A 1 23.78 9.25 14.38
C MET A 1 22.94 8.01 14.65
N LYS A 2 22.94 7.45 15.86
CA LYS A 2 22.10 6.28 16.20
C LYS A 2 20.79 6.77 16.83
N ALA A 3 19.66 6.34 16.31
CA ALA A 3 18.34 6.63 16.89
C ALA A 3 17.62 5.33 17.24
N ALA A 4 16.89 5.31 18.35
CA ALA A 4 16.07 4.18 18.77
C ALA A 4 14.64 4.29 18.21
N CYS A 5 14.06 3.15 17.82
CA CYS A 5 12.68 3.08 17.38
C CYS A 5 11.69 3.26 18.51
N SER A 6 10.75 4.20 18.38
CA SER A 6 9.63 4.35 19.32
C SER A 6 8.68 3.14 19.32
N LYS A 7 8.71 2.28 18.30
CA LYS A 7 7.85 1.09 18.20
C LYS A 7 8.50 -0.21 18.66
N CYS A 8 9.76 -0.43 18.31
CA CYS A 8 10.44 -1.71 18.56
C CYS A 8 11.71 -1.58 19.41
N GLY A 9 12.06 -0.37 19.87
CA GLY A 9 13.26 -0.11 20.68
C GLY A 9 14.59 -0.30 19.96
N GLN A 10 14.61 -0.94 18.79
CA GLN A 10 15.85 -1.27 18.08
C GLN A 10 16.61 -0.01 17.63
N PRO A 11 17.92 0.09 17.90
CA PRO A 11 18.75 1.17 17.40
C PRO A 11 19.01 0.98 15.91
N TRP A 12 18.99 2.07 15.14
CA TRP A 12 19.44 2.05 13.74
C TRP A 12 20.28 3.29 13.41
N ASN A 13 21.10 3.16 12.37
CA ASN A 13 21.97 4.25 11.92
C ASN A 13 21.17 5.22 11.03
N VAL A 14 21.03 6.47 11.47
CA VAL A 14 20.39 7.54 10.71
C VAL A 14 21.47 8.42 10.08
N SER A 15 21.29 8.73 8.79
CA SER A 15 22.09 9.76 8.14
C SER A 15 21.82 11.12 8.80
N VAL A 16 22.87 11.94 8.90
CA VAL A 16 22.81 13.28 9.50
C VAL A 16 21.87 14.21 8.72
N HIS A 17 21.70 13.95 7.41
CA HIS A 17 20.82 14.71 6.53
C HIS A 17 19.32 14.35 6.65
N LYS A 18 18.97 13.28 7.36
CA LYS A 18 17.58 12.82 7.42
C LYS A 18 16.84 13.50 8.58
N LYS A 19 15.98 14.46 8.25
CA LYS A 19 15.04 15.08 9.21
C LYS A 19 14.08 14.00 9.71
N LEU A 20 14.20 13.59 10.97
CA LEU A 20 13.22 12.73 11.61
C LEU A 20 12.15 13.56 12.31
N ASN A 21 10.89 13.43 11.91
CA ASN A 21 9.76 13.90 12.70
C ASN A 21 9.43 12.87 13.79
N LYS A 22 9.18 13.35 15.02
CA LYS A 22 8.70 12.50 16.13
C LYS A 22 7.26 12.05 15.81
N PRO A 23 6.88 10.78 16.06
CA PRO A 23 7.67 9.69 16.65
C PRO A 23 8.64 9.00 15.66
N TYR A 24 9.81 8.57 16.17
CA TYR A 24 10.87 7.95 15.37
C TYR A 24 10.56 6.48 15.03
N VAL A 25 10.31 6.18 13.75
CA VAL A 25 9.96 4.82 13.29
C VAL A 25 11.03 4.24 12.36
N CYS A 26 11.49 3.03 12.67
CA CYS A 26 12.56 2.38 11.90
C CYS A 26 12.08 1.97 10.49
N PRO A 27 13.00 1.82 9.52
CA PRO A 27 12.64 1.36 8.18
C PRO A 27 11.88 0.03 8.19
N ARG A 28 12.23 -0.88 9.12
CA ARG A 28 11.57 -2.18 9.28
C ARG A 28 10.11 -2.03 9.70
N CYS A 29 9.85 -1.28 10.78
CA CYS A 29 8.49 -1.02 11.26
C CYS A 29 7.65 -0.20 10.26
N SER A 30 8.29 0.70 9.51
CA SER A 30 7.62 1.46 8.45
C SER A 30 7.21 0.55 7.27
N LYS A 31 8.09 -0.38 6.85
CA LYS A 31 7.78 -1.37 5.80
C LYS A 31 6.62 -2.30 6.21
N VAL A 32 6.60 -2.79 7.45
CA VAL A 32 5.52 -3.66 7.96
C VAL A 32 4.17 -2.94 7.90
N LYS A 33 4.10 -1.67 8.34
CA LYS A 33 2.85 -0.89 8.28
C LYS A 33 2.32 -0.76 6.85
N LYS A 34 3.21 -0.53 5.89
CA LYS A 34 2.84 -0.43 4.46
C LYS A 34 2.34 -1.77 3.91
N MET A 35 3.01 -2.88 4.27
CA MET A 35 2.61 -4.22 3.85
C MET A 35 1.22 -4.60 4.38
N VAL A 36 0.97 -4.36 5.67
CA VAL A 36 -0.34 -4.64 6.29
C VAL A 36 -1.43 -3.80 5.62
N LEU A 37 -1.17 -2.52 5.35
CA LEU A 37 -2.15 -1.65 4.67
C LEU A 37 -2.50 -2.16 3.27
N THR A 38 -1.51 -2.60 2.48
CA THR A 38 -1.75 -3.17 1.15
C THR A 38 -2.52 -4.49 1.23
N ALA A 39 -2.18 -5.36 2.19
CA ALA A 39 -2.88 -6.64 2.36
C ALA A 39 -4.34 -6.44 2.79
N VAL A 40 -4.60 -5.55 3.75
CA VAL A 40 -5.96 -5.20 4.18
C VAL A 40 -6.76 -4.58 3.02
N GLY A 41 -6.15 -3.65 2.28
CA GLY A 41 -6.78 -3.05 1.10
C GLY A 41 -7.14 -4.09 0.04
N PHE A 42 -6.25 -5.06 -0.20
CA PHE A 42 -6.51 -6.16 -1.13
C PHE A 42 -7.66 -7.05 -0.66
N ILE A 43 -7.69 -7.46 0.62
CA ILE A 43 -8.77 -8.27 1.17
C ILE A 43 -10.12 -7.56 1.05
N ILE A 44 -10.17 -6.27 1.40
CA ILE A 44 -11.40 -5.46 1.27
C ILE A 44 -11.83 -5.40 -0.21
N CYS A 45 -10.88 -5.21 -1.13
CA CYS A 45 -11.17 -5.18 -2.56
C CYS A 45 -11.76 -6.52 -3.06
N CYS A 46 -11.19 -7.65 -2.65
CA CYS A 46 -11.69 -8.99 -2.99
C CYS A 46 -13.12 -9.26 -2.51
N VAL A 47 -13.52 -8.68 -1.38
CA VAL A 47 -14.85 -8.95 -0.79
C VAL A 47 -15.89 -7.92 -1.22
N ALA A 48 -15.56 -6.64 -1.14
CA ALA A 48 -16.51 -5.56 -1.37
C ALA A 48 -16.82 -5.36 -2.86
N VAL A 49 -15.79 -5.41 -3.72
CA VAL A 49 -15.94 -5.02 -5.12
C VAL A 49 -16.78 -6.00 -5.93
N PRO A 50 -16.62 -7.34 -5.81
CA PRO A 50 -17.52 -8.28 -6.47
C PRO A 50 -18.97 -8.14 -6.01
N LYS A 51 -19.18 -7.87 -4.72
CA LYS A 51 -20.54 -7.68 -4.16
C LYS A 51 -21.20 -6.42 -4.72
N LEU A 52 -20.47 -5.31 -4.74
CA LEU A 52 -20.94 -4.05 -5.32
C LEU A 52 -21.20 -4.19 -6.82
N ASN A 53 -20.29 -4.82 -7.56
CA ASN A 53 -20.43 -5.02 -8.99
C ASN A 53 -21.66 -5.89 -9.33
N ARG A 54 -21.90 -6.95 -8.54
CA ARG A 54 -23.11 -7.77 -8.68
C ARG A 54 -24.40 -6.98 -8.46
N ILE A 55 -24.45 -6.12 -7.43
CA ILE A 55 -25.63 -5.28 -7.14
C ILE A 55 -25.91 -4.33 -8.32
N VAL A 56 -24.86 -3.67 -8.84
CA VAL A 56 -24.97 -2.73 -9.96
C VAL A 56 -25.39 -3.45 -11.25
N ASN A 57 -24.85 -4.64 -11.51
CA ASN A 57 -25.21 -5.42 -12.69
C ASN A 57 -26.67 -5.89 -12.65
N VAL A 58 -27.15 -6.35 -11.49
CA VAL A 58 -28.56 -6.71 -11.29
C VAL A 58 -29.48 -5.50 -11.52
N GLN A 59 -29.13 -4.32 -11.00
CA GLN A 59 -29.90 -3.10 -11.25
C GLN A 59 -29.94 -2.69 -12.73
N ARG A 60 -28.86 -2.93 -13.47
CA ARG A 60 -28.78 -2.62 -14.91
C ARG A 60 -29.41 -3.69 -15.80
N GLY A 61 -29.92 -4.78 -15.23
CA GLY A 61 -30.50 -5.90 -15.99
C GLY A 61 -29.46 -6.78 -16.69
N TYR A 62 -28.17 -6.65 -16.37
CA TYR A 62 -27.12 -7.49 -16.94
C TYR A 62 -26.87 -8.71 -16.05
N SER A 63 -27.08 -9.91 -16.60
CA SER A 63 -26.64 -11.17 -15.99
C SER A 63 -25.24 -11.56 -16.47
N ALA A 64 -24.26 -10.67 -16.31
CA ALA A 64 -22.86 -10.94 -16.66
C ALA A 64 -22.11 -11.41 -15.40
N GLY A 65 -21.87 -12.71 -15.28
CA GLY A 65 -21.01 -13.31 -14.25
C GLY A 65 -19.66 -13.68 -14.83
N GLY A 66 -18.55 -13.28 -14.18
CA GLY A 66 -17.22 -13.81 -14.49
C GLY A 66 -16.07 -12.81 -14.42
N GLY A 67 -16.25 -11.55 -14.86
CA GLY A 67 -15.17 -10.55 -14.89
C GLY A 67 -14.77 -9.98 -13.53
N GLU A 68 -15.57 -10.22 -12.49
CA GLU A 68 -15.41 -9.64 -11.15
C GLU A 68 -14.11 -10.08 -10.45
N VAL A 69 -13.60 -11.26 -10.82
CA VAL A 69 -12.35 -11.83 -10.28
C VAL A 69 -11.11 -11.05 -10.75
N LEU A 70 -11.20 -10.33 -11.87
CA LEU A 70 -10.09 -9.53 -12.39
C LEU A 70 -9.94 -8.18 -11.69
N ILE A 71 -10.97 -7.71 -10.98
CA ILE A 71 -10.97 -6.38 -10.35
C ILE A 71 -9.96 -6.30 -9.19
N PRO A 72 -9.84 -7.31 -8.30
CA PRO A 72 -8.77 -7.33 -7.29
C PRO A 72 -7.36 -7.43 -7.90
N LEU A 73 -7.21 -8.11 -9.04
CA LEU A 73 -5.96 -8.14 -9.80
C LEU A 73 -5.57 -6.74 -10.30
N LEU A 74 -6.55 -5.98 -10.80
CA LEU A 74 -6.36 -4.59 -11.19
C LEU A 74 -5.86 -3.72 -10.03
N TYR A 75 -6.38 -3.92 -8.82
CA TYR A 75 -5.91 -3.21 -7.62
C TYR A 75 -4.41 -3.44 -7.37
N LEU A 76 -3.92 -4.68 -7.48
CA LEU A 76 -2.49 -4.98 -7.31
C LEU A 76 -1.63 -4.30 -8.38
N VAL A 77 -2.09 -4.27 -9.64
CA VAL A 77 -1.39 -3.59 -10.73
C VAL A 77 -1.29 -2.09 -10.46
N VAL A 78 -2.38 -1.45 -10.03
CA VAL A 78 -2.40 -0.01 -9.70
C VAL A 78 -1.48 0.31 -8.52
N VAL A 79 -1.54 -0.48 -7.45
CA VAL A 79 -0.66 -0.28 -6.29
C VAL A 79 0.81 -0.49 -6.65
N GLY A 80 1.12 -1.49 -7.48
CA GLY A 80 2.46 -1.74 -8.00
C GLY A 80 2.97 -0.55 -8.82
N PHE A 81 2.15 -0.06 -9.76
CA PHE A 81 2.48 1.08 -10.61
C PHE A 81 2.75 2.34 -9.78
N ILE A 82 1.89 2.67 -8.82
CA ILE A 82 2.08 3.83 -7.92
C ILE A 82 3.41 3.71 -7.15
N LYS A 83 3.75 2.51 -6.68
CA LYS A 83 5.03 2.26 -5.99
C LYS A 83 6.21 2.57 -6.91
N THR A 84 6.19 2.04 -8.13
CA THR A 84 7.26 2.27 -9.12
C THR A 84 7.44 3.75 -9.42
N VAL A 85 6.33 4.48 -9.64
CA VAL A 85 6.37 5.94 -9.88
C VAL A 85 6.94 6.70 -8.67
N LEU A 86 6.52 6.33 -7.46
CA LEU A 86 7.02 6.97 -6.22
C LEU A 86 8.49 6.67 -5.96
N ASP A 87 8.97 5.49 -6.32
CA ASP A 87 10.38 5.11 -6.17
C ASP A 87 11.23 5.84 -7.22
N TYR A 88 10.78 5.89 -8.48
CA TYR A 88 11.41 6.71 -9.53
C TYR A 88 11.52 8.19 -9.13
N LYS A 89 10.45 8.76 -8.56
CA LYS A 89 10.47 10.16 -8.09
C LYS A 89 11.46 10.40 -6.95
N LYS A 90 11.68 9.42 -6.06
CA LYS A 90 12.67 9.57 -4.99
C LYS A 90 14.10 9.55 -5.52
N GLU A 91 14.37 8.69 -6.49
CA GLU A 91 15.71 8.58 -7.10
C GLU A 91 16.08 9.89 -7.82
N ASN A 92 15.14 10.46 -8.58
CA ASN A 92 15.35 11.74 -9.28
C ASN A 92 15.26 12.98 -8.39
N ALA A 93 14.82 12.87 -7.13
CA ALA A 93 14.79 14.00 -6.18
C ALA A 93 16.11 14.15 -5.40
N HIS A 94 17.05 13.23 -5.58
CA HIS A 94 18.37 13.22 -4.93
C HIS A 94 19.54 13.44 -5.91
N GLN A 95 19.26 13.58 -7.21
CA GLN A 95 20.17 14.15 -8.21
C GLN A 95 19.96 15.67 -8.29
#